data_AF-A0A177AT59-F1
#
_entry.id   AF-A0A177AT59-F1
#
_cell.length_a   1.000
_cell.length_b   1.000
_cell.length_c   1.000
_cell.angle_alpha   90.00
_cell.angle_beta   90.00
_cell.angle_gamma   90.00
#
_symmetry.space_group_name_H-M   'P 1'
#
loop_
_entity.id
_entity.type
_entity.pdbx_description
1 polymer ?
#
loop_
_entity_poly.entity_id
_entity_poly.type
_entity_poly.pdbx_seq_one_letter_code
_entity_poly.pdbx_strand_id
1 'polypeptide(L)'
;MKFFHDSKAFTHPRIDKTKAIISNYYFWPMITDTIKNWISGCYRCNTEKSAYDHKSTDRVERMIRVIREKIRTNFNQSVNDWDSLLPFFLMSIRNSPTCKNGVSPAEILYGKNLKLMLHDLNYPASKHKRQHNLNIQKCKTLL
;
A
#
# COMPACT_ATOMS: atom_id res chain seq x y z
N MET A 1 -4.67 29.76 24.26
CA MET A 1 -4.70 28.67 23.25
C MET A 1 -4.06 29.09 21.94
N LYS A 2 -4.57 30.14 21.27
CA LYS A 2 -4.08 30.65 19.98
C LYS A 2 -2.56 30.85 19.90
N PHE A 3 -1.98 31.50 20.91
CA PHE A 3 -0.54 31.78 20.97
C PHE A 3 0.34 30.51 20.88
N PHE A 4 -0.02 29.44 21.58
CA PHE A 4 0.79 28.22 21.65
C PHE A 4 0.70 27.33 20.40
N HIS A 5 -0.26 27.60 19.52
CA HIS A 5 -0.55 26.75 18.36
C HIS A 5 -0.40 27.49 17.03
N ASP A 6 -0.72 28.78 16.96
CA ASP A 6 -0.61 29.56 15.72
C ASP A 6 0.76 30.20 15.52
N SER A 7 1.62 30.18 16.53
CA SER A 7 2.95 30.77 16.49
C SER A 7 3.82 30.11 15.42
N LYS A 8 4.54 30.90 14.63
CA LYS A 8 5.47 30.41 13.60
C LYS A 8 6.60 29.55 14.19
N ALA A 9 6.91 29.74 15.48
CA ALA A 9 7.90 28.94 16.21
C ALA A 9 7.44 27.49 16.47
N PHE A 10 6.13 27.26 16.52
CA PHE A 10 5.54 25.95 16.73
C PHE A 10 4.68 25.66 15.51
N THR A 11 5.26 25.02 14.49
CA THR A 11 4.59 24.61 13.25
C THR A 11 3.30 23.82 13.54
N HIS A 12 2.17 24.53 13.71
CA HIS A 12 0.81 24.01 13.91
C HIS A 12 0.78 22.65 14.64
N PRO A 13 1.25 22.59 15.90
CA PRO A 13 1.55 21.36 16.58
C PRO A 13 0.33 20.46 16.76
N ARG A 14 0.54 19.14 16.67
CA ARG A 14 -0.50 18.13 16.94
C ARG A 14 -1.15 18.36 18.31
N ILE A 15 -2.39 17.89 18.43
CA ILE A 15 -3.23 18.01 19.62
C ILE A 15 -2.46 17.61 20.89
N ASP A 16 -1.71 16.51 20.84
CA ASP A 16 -0.98 16.00 22.01
C ASP A 16 0.11 16.97 22.48
N LYS A 17 0.84 17.59 21.54
CA LYS A 17 1.88 18.59 21.84
C LYS A 17 1.27 19.88 22.37
N THR A 18 0.18 20.34 21.74
CA THR A 18 -0.55 21.53 22.20
C THR A 18 -1.13 21.32 23.60
N LYS A 19 -1.68 20.13 23.88
CA LYS A 19 -2.12 19.73 25.22
C LYS A 19 -0.96 19.78 26.21
N ALA A 20 0.17 19.14 25.90
CA ALA A 20 1.33 19.11 26.80
C ALA A 20 1.83 20.51 27.18
N ILE A 21 1.89 21.43 26.20
CA ILE A 21 2.31 22.83 26.46
C ILE A 21 1.27 23.55 27.32
N ILE A 22 -0.02 23.46 26.98
CA ILE A 22 -1.06 24.22 27.68
C ILE A 22 -1.27 23.68 29.10
N SER A 23 -1.17 22.36 29.30
CA SER A 23 -1.30 21.71 30.60
C SER A 23 -0.20 22.10 31.59
N ASN A 24 0.94 22.65 31.13
CA ASN A 24 1.98 23.19 32.03
C ASN A 24 1.58 24.52 32.69
N TYR A 25 0.65 25.26 32.10
CA TYR A 25 0.27 26.61 32.56
C TYR A 25 -1.16 26.70 33.08
N TYR A 26 -2.04 25.81 32.63
CA TYR A 26 -3.46 25.88 32.93
C TYR A 26 -4.07 24.49 33.11
N PHE A 27 -5.08 24.41 33.99
CA PHE A 27 -5.86 23.20 34.21
C PHE A 27 -7.34 23.55 34.39
N TRP A 28 -8.21 22.86 33.65
CA TRP A 28 -9.66 22.94 33.81
C TRP A 28 -10.32 21.66 33.25
N PRO A 29 -11.58 21.36 33.64
CA PRO A 29 -12.29 20.17 33.18
C PRO A 29 -12.40 20.12 31.64
N MET A 30 -12.19 18.95 31.04
CA MET A 30 -12.27 18.76 29.59
C MET A 30 -11.32 19.64 28.76
N ILE A 31 -10.18 20.06 29.34
CA ILE A 31 -9.11 20.78 28.64
C ILE A 31 -8.69 20.08 27.35
N THR A 32 -8.66 18.75 27.35
CA THR A 32 -8.33 17.92 26.18
C THR A 32 -9.30 18.11 25.03
N ASP A 33 -10.60 18.07 25.33
CA ASP A 33 -11.64 18.09 24.30
C ASP A 33 -11.85 19.50 23.77
N THR A 34 -11.68 20.50 24.63
CA THR A 34 -11.62 21.90 24.22
C THR A 34 -10.48 22.15 23.24
N ILE A 35 -9.27 21.65 23.53
CA ILE A 35 -8.10 21.77 22.64
C ILE A 35 -8.32 21.01 21.34
N LYS A 36 -8.84 19.77 21.40
CA LYS A 36 -9.17 18.97 20.21
C LYS A 36 -10.15 19.69 19.29
N ASN A 37 -11.27 20.18 19.84
CA ASN A 37 -12.32 20.86 19.08
C ASN A 37 -11.84 22.18 18.50
N TRP A 38 -10.94 22.86 19.19
CA TRP A 38 -10.35 24.10 18.68
C TRP A 38 -9.35 23.84 17.53
N ILE A 39 -8.47 22.85 17.67
CA ILE A 39 -7.49 22.48 16.62
C ILE A 39 -8.18 21.82 15.42
N SER A 40 -9.28 21.09 15.61
CA SER A 40 -10.03 20.50 14.50
C SER A 40 -10.62 21.56 13.57
N GLY A 41 -10.96 22.73 14.08
CA GLY A 41 -11.37 23.89 13.27
C GLY A 41 -10.23 24.66 12.59
N CYS A 42 -8.96 24.30 12.83
CA CYS A 42 -7.83 24.99 12.21
C CYS A 42 -7.63 24.54 10.76
N TYR A 43 -7.74 25.49 9.82
CA TYR A 43 -7.53 25.26 8.39
C TYR A 43 -6.18 24.61 8.08
N ARG A 44 -5.07 25.14 8.62
CA ARG A 44 -3.71 24.63 8.35
C ARG A 44 -3.54 23.19 8.81
N CYS A 45 -3.95 22.90 10.05
CA CYS A 45 -3.92 21.52 10.57
C CYS A 45 -4.81 20.57 9.75
N ASN A 46 -5.93 21.06 9.23
CA ASN A 46 -6.85 20.23 8.45
C ASN A 46 -6.30 19.93 7.04
N THR A 47 -5.69 20.91 6.38
CA THR A 47 -5.06 20.72 5.05
C THR A 47 -3.85 19.78 5.11
N GLU A 48 -3.07 19.82 6.19
CA GLU A 48 -1.93 18.91 6.38
C GLU A 48 -2.40 17.47 6.67
N LYS A 49 -3.51 17.28 7.39
CA LYS A 49 -4.08 15.96 7.67
C LYS A 49 -4.47 15.22 6.38
N SER A 50 -5.09 15.90 5.41
CA SER A 50 -5.48 15.28 4.15
C SER A 50 -4.29 14.82 3.31
N ALA A 51 -3.14 15.51 3.39
CA ALA A 51 -1.94 15.10 2.67
C ALA A 51 -1.34 13.78 3.19
N TYR A 52 -1.64 13.40 4.43
CA TYR A 52 -1.18 12.15 5.06
C TYR A 52 -2.27 11.06 5.11
N ASP A 53 -3.42 11.23 4.45
CA ASP A 53 -4.43 10.18 4.41
C ASP A 53 -4.03 9.06 3.43
N HIS A 54 -3.26 8.11 3.93
CA HIS A 54 -2.88 6.83 3.33
C HIS A 54 -4.02 5.95 2.77
N LYS A 55 -5.30 6.24 3.02
CA LYS A 55 -6.43 5.39 2.56
C LYS A 55 -6.49 5.25 1.04
N SER A 56 -6.12 6.29 0.27
CA SER A 56 -6.06 6.20 -1.19
C SER A 56 -4.85 5.41 -1.69
N THR A 57 -3.74 5.42 -0.96
CA THR A 57 -2.48 4.75 -1.32
C THR A 57 -2.47 3.27 -0.96
N ASP A 58 -3.28 2.88 0.02
CA ASP A 58 -3.37 1.53 0.59
C ASP A 58 -3.75 0.43 -0.43
N ARG A 59 -4.50 0.73 -1.49
CA ARG A 59 -4.75 -0.25 -2.59
C ARG A 59 -3.48 -0.52 -3.41
N VAL A 60 -2.75 0.54 -3.74
CA VAL A 60 -1.50 0.46 -4.50
C VAL A 60 -0.43 -0.22 -3.65
N GLU A 61 -0.31 0.14 -2.38
CA GLU A 61 0.65 -0.47 -1.45
C GLU A 61 0.45 -1.98 -1.29
N ARG A 62 -0.80 -2.44 -1.19
CA ARG A 62 -1.12 -3.88 -1.20
C ARG A 62 -0.67 -4.56 -2.48
N MET A 63 -0.92 -3.95 -3.65
CA MET A 63 -0.49 -4.53 -4.92
C MET A 63 1.04 -4.57 -5.04
N ILE A 64 1.73 -3.49 -4.65
CA ILE A 64 3.20 -3.44 -4.63
C ILE A 64 3.76 -4.53 -3.71
N ARG A 65 3.12 -4.79 -2.56
CA ARG A 65 3.50 -5.90 -1.66
C ARG A 65 3.40 -7.25 -2.36
N VAL A 66 2.32 -7.52 -3.09
CA VAL A 66 2.13 -8.77 -3.87
C VAL A 66 3.20 -8.93 -4.95
N ILE A 67 3.52 -7.85 -5.68
CA ILE A 67 4.58 -7.88 -6.70
C ILE A 67 5.94 -8.21 -6.05
N ARG A 68 6.29 -7.55 -4.94
CA ARG A 68 7.53 -7.83 -4.21
C ARG A 68 7.62 -9.26 -3.71
N GLU A 69 6.50 -9.82 -3.23
CA GLU A 69 6.46 -11.21 -2.77
C GLU A 69 6.69 -12.20 -3.92
N LYS A 70 6.02 -12.00 -5.07
CA LYS A 70 6.25 -12.83 -6.25
C LYS A 70 7.67 -12.72 -6.80
N ILE A 71 8.27 -11.53 -6.76
CA ILE A 71 9.68 -11.36 -7.17
C ILE A 71 10.59 -12.16 -6.22
N ARG A 72 10.38 -12.04 -4.90
CA ARG A 72 11.20 -12.72 -3.89
C ARG A 72 11.12 -14.24 -3.95
N THR A 73 9.96 -14.81 -4.26
CA THR A 73 9.80 -16.28 -4.32
C THR A 73 10.39 -16.91 -5.58
N ASN A 74 10.57 -16.13 -6.65
CA ASN A 74 11.09 -16.63 -7.94
C ASN A 74 12.57 -16.32 -8.17
N PHE A 75 13.20 -15.48 -7.34
CA PHE A 75 14.62 -15.14 -7.44
C PHE A 75 15.46 -15.87 -6.40
N ASN A 76 16.20 -16.89 -6.84
CA ASN A 76 17.36 -17.41 -6.12
C ASN A 76 18.64 -16.95 -6.84
N GLN A 77 19.17 -15.81 -6.39
CA GLN A 77 20.59 -15.41 -6.42
C GLN A 77 21.36 -15.60 -7.74
N SER A 78 21.56 -14.51 -8.51
CA SER A 78 22.87 -14.10 -9.08
C SER A 78 22.80 -13.00 -10.16
N VAL A 79 21.66 -12.70 -10.76
CA VAL A 79 21.58 -11.64 -11.80
C VAL A 79 20.34 -10.79 -11.59
N ASN A 80 20.51 -9.48 -11.51
CA ASN A 80 19.48 -8.51 -11.11
C ASN A 80 18.53 -8.12 -12.27
N ASP A 81 17.97 -9.11 -13.00
CA ASP A 81 17.14 -8.91 -14.20
C ASP A 81 15.63 -8.85 -13.90
N TRP A 82 15.26 -8.26 -12.75
CA TRP A 82 13.86 -8.25 -12.29
C TRP A 82 12.93 -7.50 -13.25
N ASP A 83 13.45 -6.48 -13.96
CA ASP A 83 12.74 -5.71 -14.98
C ASP A 83 12.28 -6.58 -16.17
N SER A 84 13.15 -7.47 -16.63
CA SER A 84 12.87 -8.41 -17.72
C SER A 84 11.83 -9.45 -17.34
N LEU A 85 11.73 -9.77 -16.04
CA LEU A 85 10.75 -10.71 -15.52
C LEU A 85 9.41 -10.07 -15.13
N LEU A 86 9.37 -8.73 -15.05
CA LEU A 86 8.19 -7.97 -14.68
C LEU A 86 6.95 -8.29 -15.54
N PRO A 87 7.05 -8.42 -16.88
CA PRO A 87 5.91 -8.82 -17.71
C PRO A 87 5.33 -10.18 -17.31
N PHE A 88 6.18 -11.15 -16.95
CA PHE A 88 5.74 -12.48 -16.51
C PHE A 88 5.08 -12.43 -15.12
N PHE A 89 5.61 -11.65 -14.18
CA PHE A 89 4.99 -11.46 -12.86
C PHE A 89 3.64 -10.75 -12.96
N LEU A 90 3.55 -9.67 -13.73
CA LEU A 90 2.30 -8.95 -13.97
C LEU A 90 1.26 -9.84 -14.65
N MET A 91 1.67 -10.67 -15.62
CA MET A 91 0.80 -11.65 -16.25
C MET A 91 0.25 -12.66 -15.23
N SER A 92 1.15 -13.24 -14.42
CA SER A 92 0.76 -14.16 -13.35
C SER A 92 -0.23 -13.51 -12.40
N ILE A 93 -0.01 -12.28 -11.95
CA ILE A 93 -0.94 -11.55 -11.06
C ILE A 93 -2.30 -11.31 -11.72
N ARG A 94 -2.32 -10.89 -13.00
CA ARG A 94 -3.56 -10.59 -13.73
C ARG A 94 -4.42 -11.83 -13.97
N ASN A 95 -3.81 -13.00 -14.17
CA ASN A 95 -4.52 -14.28 -14.33
C ASN A 95 -4.69 -15.07 -13.02
N SER A 96 -4.09 -14.63 -11.90
CA SER A 96 -4.26 -15.33 -10.62
C SER A 96 -5.64 -15.00 -10.04
N PRO A 97 -6.50 -16.00 -9.76
CA PRO A 97 -7.75 -15.77 -9.08
C PRO A 97 -7.51 -15.25 -7.67
N THR A 98 -8.33 -14.29 -7.25
CA THR A 98 -8.28 -13.77 -5.88
C THR A 98 -9.03 -14.71 -4.94
N CYS A 99 -8.55 -14.89 -3.72
CA CYS A 99 -9.15 -15.80 -2.75
C CYS A 99 -10.59 -15.42 -2.34
N LYS A 100 -10.98 -14.15 -2.50
CA LYS A 100 -12.30 -13.65 -2.08
C LYS A 100 -13.41 -13.97 -3.08
N ASN A 101 -13.09 -13.91 -4.37
CA ASN A 101 -14.09 -13.97 -5.42
C ASN A 101 -13.88 -15.20 -6.31
N GLY A 102 -12.72 -15.87 -6.24
CA GLY A 102 -12.36 -16.97 -7.13
C GLY A 102 -12.10 -16.55 -8.57
N VAL A 103 -12.30 -15.27 -8.90
CA VAL A 103 -12.12 -14.68 -10.24
C VAL A 103 -10.83 -13.86 -10.26
N SER A 104 -10.11 -13.92 -11.39
CA SER A 104 -8.89 -13.16 -11.64
C SER A 104 -9.17 -11.73 -12.13
N PRO A 105 -8.25 -10.77 -11.93
CA PRO A 105 -8.40 -9.41 -12.46
C PRO A 105 -8.63 -9.37 -14.00
N ALA A 106 -8.00 -10.26 -14.76
CA ALA A 106 -8.18 -10.36 -16.20
C ALA A 106 -9.60 -10.81 -16.58
N GLU A 107 -10.16 -11.77 -15.86
CA GLU A 107 -11.53 -12.23 -16.08
C GLU A 107 -12.55 -11.16 -15.71
N ILE A 108 -12.30 -10.37 -14.66
CA ILE A 108 -13.18 -9.24 -14.30
C ILE A 108 -13.21 -8.16 -15.40
N LEU A 109 -12.05 -7.82 -15.96
CA LEU A 109 -11.93 -6.75 -16.95
C LEU A 109 -12.28 -7.19 -18.37
N TYR A 110 -11.90 -8.40 -18.75
CA TYR A 110 -11.95 -8.86 -20.15
C TYR A 110 -12.83 -10.11 -20.35
N GLY A 111 -13.39 -10.68 -19.29
CA GLY A 111 -14.17 -11.92 -19.35
C GLY A 111 -13.36 -13.17 -19.71
N LYS A 112 -12.04 -13.05 -19.80
CA LYS A 112 -11.12 -14.15 -20.17
C LYS A 112 -9.75 -13.97 -19.55
N ASN A 113 -9.05 -15.09 -19.40
CA ASN A 113 -7.64 -15.07 -19.02
C ASN A 113 -6.79 -14.46 -20.15
N LEU A 114 -5.79 -13.67 -19.77
CA LEU A 114 -4.84 -13.10 -20.72
C LEU A 114 -3.97 -14.21 -21.28
N LYS A 115 -3.95 -14.34 -22.61
CA LYS A 115 -3.05 -15.22 -23.35
C LYS A 115 -1.92 -14.38 -23.92
N LEU A 116 -0.68 -14.74 -23.62
CA LEU A 116 0.48 -14.08 -24.20
C LEU A 116 0.50 -14.35 -25.72
N MET A 117 0.56 -13.29 -26.51
CA MET A 117 1.21 -13.34 -27.82
C MET A 117 2.71 -13.38 -27.52
N LEU A 118 3.34 -14.55 -27.69
CA LEU A 118 4.79 -14.71 -27.51
C LEU A 118 5.53 -14.01 -28.67
N HIS A 119 5.65 -12.69 -28.63
CA HIS A 119 6.52 -11.96 -29.55
C HIS A 119 7.49 -11.09 -28.75
N ASP A 120 8.49 -11.74 -28.15
CA ASP A 120 9.91 -11.50 -28.44
C ASP A 120 10.75 -12.47 -27.59
N LEU A 121 10.99 -13.67 -28.12
CA LEU A 121 11.84 -14.70 -27.53
C LEU A 121 13.30 -14.55 -27.98
N ASN A 122 13.80 -13.32 -28.14
CA ASN A 122 15.24 -13.06 -28.06
C ASN A 122 15.71 -12.77 -26.63
N TYR A 123 14.88 -13.07 -25.62
CA TYR A 123 15.35 -13.26 -24.26
C TYR A 123 15.96 -14.67 -24.15
N PRO A 124 17.22 -14.83 -23.70
CA PRO A 124 17.83 -16.14 -23.60
C PRO A 124 17.10 -16.97 -22.55
N ALA A 125 16.13 -17.77 -23.01
CA ALA A 125 15.37 -18.75 -22.23
C ALA A 125 16.24 -19.92 -21.71
N SER A 126 17.56 -19.73 -21.62
CA SER A 126 18.53 -20.72 -21.16
C SER A 126 18.70 -20.73 -19.63
N LYS A 127 18.25 -19.69 -18.91
CA LYS A 127 18.44 -19.60 -17.45
C LYS A 127 17.25 -20.07 -16.59
N HIS A 128 16.07 -20.28 -17.17
CA HIS A 128 14.88 -20.60 -16.39
C HIS A 128 14.45 -22.08 -16.52
N LYS A 129 15.37 -23.02 -16.24
CA LYS A 129 15.02 -24.43 -16.05
C LYS A 129 14.44 -24.63 -14.64
N ARG A 130 13.11 -24.85 -14.58
CA ARG A 130 12.30 -25.57 -13.55
C ARG A 130 12.49 -25.12 -12.08
N GLN A 131 11.43 -24.73 -11.36
CA GLN A 131 10.36 -25.64 -10.92
C GLN A 131 9.00 -24.92 -10.90
N HIS A 132 8.16 -25.19 -11.90
CA HIS A 132 6.72 -24.98 -11.74
C HIS A 132 6.14 -26.28 -11.18
N ASN A 133 6.23 -26.45 -9.85
CA ASN A 133 5.47 -27.44 -9.12
C ASN A 133 5.22 -26.95 -7.69
N LEU A 134 3.96 -27.09 -7.26
CA LEU A 134 3.43 -26.92 -5.90
C LEU A 134 3.05 -25.48 -5.47
N ASN A 135 1.80 -25.09 -5.75
CA ASN A 135 0.82 -24.61 -4.74
C ASN A 135 -0.44 -23.93 -5.33
N ILE A 136 -0.97 -24.39 -6.47
CA ILE A 136 -2.34 -24.01 -6.89
C ILE A 136 -3.42 -24.86 -6.15
N GLN A 137 -3.01 -25.82 -5.31
CA GLN A 137 -3.93 -26.73 -4.60
C GLN A 137 -4.51 -26.20 -3.27
N LYS A 138 -4.27 -24.95 -2.85
CA LYS A 138 -4.69 -24.48 -1.51
C LYS A 138 -5.93 -23.58 -1.44
N CYS A 139 -6.61 -23.31 -2.56
CA CYS A 139 -7.90 -22.58 -2.52
C CYS A 139 -9.11 -23.39 -3.04
N LYS A 140 -9.02 -24.73 -3.12
CA LYS A 140 -10.13 -25.60 -3.55
C LYS A 140 -10.60 -26.61 -2.50
N THR A 141 -10.36 -26.36 -1.22
CA THR A 141 -10.78 -27.26 -0.13
C THR A 141 -11.40 -26.51 1.04
N LEU A 142 -12.38 -25.64 0.76
CA LEU A 142 -13.38 -25.19 1.74
C LEU A 142 -14.71 -24.93 1.00
N LEU A 143 -15.30 -26.03 0.52
CA LEU A 143 -16.76 -26.25 0.46
C LEU A 143 -17.00 -27.63 1.06
#